data_AF-A0AAV4SCX8-F1
#
_entry.id   AF-A0AAV4SCX8-F1
#
_cell.length_a   1.000
_cell.length_b   1.000
_cell.length_c   1.000
_cell.angle_alpha   90.00
_cell.angle_beta   90.00
_cell.angle_gamma   90.00
#
_symmetry.space_group_name_H-M   'P 1'
#
loop_
_entity.id
_entity.type
_entity.pdbx_description
1 polymer ?
#
loop_
_entity_poly.entity_id
_entity_poly.type
_entity_poly.pdbx_seq_one_letter_code
_entity_poly.pdbx_strand_id
1 'polypeptide(L)'
;MRTASEDRYLAITARPNRKSTTRRLSSELAFATGTAVPRQTVYSRLNKKGFYDRNSWVYVSLSSQKKERIALIAKNIRTGVNTIVLFTDESRFSFTGDSTSGVRNTNLSFKHYGT
;
A
#
# COMPACT_ATOMS: atom_id res chain seq x y z
N MET A 1 5.40 -20.66 -29.42
CA MET A 1 4.04 -21.14 -29.11
C MET A 1 3.54 -20.49 -27.83
N ARG A 2 2.30 -19.98 -27.82
CA ARG A 2 1.62 -19.47 -26.62
C ARG A 2 0.37 -20.33 -26.43
N THR A 3 0.37 -21.22 -25.44
CA THR A 3 -0.77 -22.08 -25.18
C THR A 3 -1.65 -21.47 -24.08
N ALA A 4 -2.96 -21.50 -24.27
CA ALA A 4 -3.90 -21.03 -23.26
C ALA A 4 -3.87 -21.88 -21.98
N SER A 5 -3.39 -23.13 -22.06
CA SER A 5 -3.17 -24.02 -20.91
C SER A 5 -1.99 -23.56 -20.04
N GLU A 6 -0.83 -23.24 -20.62
CA GLU A 6 0.32 -22.70 -19.87
C GLU A 6 -0.05 -21.40 -19.16
N ASP A 7 -0.74 -20.49 -19.86
CA ASP A 7 -1.14 -19.21 -19.31
C ASP A 7 -2.15 -19.35 -18.15
N ARG A 8 -2.99 -20.40 -18.19
CA ARG A 8 -3.91 -20.74 -17.08
C ARG A 8 -3.16 -21.38 -15.92
N TYR A 9 -2.24 -22.31 -16.20
CA TYR A 9 -1.38 -22.92 -15.19
C TYR A 9 -0.63 -21.86 -14.39
N LEU A 10 0.06 -20.94 -15.09
CA LEU A 10 0.80 -19.85 -14.47
C LEU A 10 -0.07 -18.93 -13.62
N ALA A 11 -1.33 -18.67 -14.03
CA ALA A 11 -2.24 -17.84 -13.24
C ALA A 11 -2.69 -18.54 -11.94
N ILE A 12 -2.92 -19.85 -12.00
CA ILE A 12 -3.35 -20.65 -10.85
C ILE A 12 -2.18 -20.83 -9.87
N THR A 13 -0.98 -21.13 -10.37
CA THR A 13 0.19 -21.41 -9.52
C THR A 13 0.86 -20.15 -8.99
N ALA A 14 0.89 -19.04 -9.73
CA ALA A 14 1.52 -17.81 -9.27
C ALA A 14 0.70 -17.04 -8.23
N ARG A 15 -0.64 -17.19 -8.22
CA ARG A 15 -1.53 -16.52 -7.25
C ARG A 15 -1.17 -16.81 -5.78
N PRO A 16 -1.06 -18.07 -5.35
CA PRO A 16 -0.64 -18.39 -3.99
C PRO A 16 0.87 -18.21 -3.79
N ASN A 17 1.68 -18.38 -4.84
CA ASN A 17 3.14 -18.36 -4.76
C ASN A 17 3.76 -17.01 -5.14
N ARG A 18 3.24 -15.89 -4.63
CA ARG A 18 3.73 -14.52 -4.96
C ARG A 18 5.23 -14.31 -4.72
N LYS A 19 5.84 -15.08 -3.82
CA LYS A 19 7.28 -15.03 -3.51
C LYS A 19 8.13 -15.95 -4.38
N SER A 20 7.53 -16.80 -5.20
CA SER A 20 8.27 -17.75 -6.04
C SER A 20 9.05 -17.02 -7.12
N THR A 21 10.25 -17.50 -7.42
CA THR A 21 11.07 -16.94 -8.50
C THR A 21 10.56 -17.43 -9.85
N THR A 22 10.73 -16.61 -10.88
CA THR A 22 10.38 -16.98 -12.26
C THR A 22 11.13 -18.22 -12.75
N ARG A 23 12.32 -18.50 -12.19
CA ARG A 23 13.05 -19.76 -12.41
C ARG A 23 12.27 -20.96 -11.93
N ARG A 24 11.78 -20.93 -10.69
CA ARG A 24 11.03 -22.04 -10.09
C ARG A 24 9.75 -22.30 -10.88
N LEU A 25 9.00 -21.25 -11.21
CA LEU A 25 7.79 -21.35 -12.01
C LEU A 25 8.05 -21.87 -13.44
N SER A 26 9.17 -21.49 -14.05
CA SER A 26 9.60 -22.01 -15.36
C SER A 26 9.91 -23.51 -15.29
N SER A 27 10.64 -23.97 -14.26
CA SER A 27 10.93 -25.39 -14.06
C SER A 27 9.66 -26.20 -13.77
N GLU A 28 8.75 -25.68 -12.95
CA GLU A 28 7.50 -26.34 -12.60
C GLU A 28 6.56 -26.47 -13.80
N LEU A 29 6.46 -25.41 -14.60
CA LEU A 29 5.68 -25.43 -15.85
C LEU A 29 6.26 -26.44 -16.85
N ALA A 30 7.59 -26.50 -16.96
CA ALA A 30 8.27 -27.47 -17.82
C ALA A 30 8.04 -28.91 -17.34
N PHE A 31 8.05 -29.15 -16.02
CA PHE A 31 7.72 -30.45 -15.46
C PHE A 31 6.26 -30.85 -15.74
N ALA A 32 5.31 -29.93 -15.59
CA ALA A 32 3.89 -30.21 -15.78
C ALA A 32 3.48 -30.39 -17.25
N THR A 33 4.16 -29.69 -18.17
CA THR A 33 3.73 -29.60 -19.58
C THR A 33 4.69 -30.31 -20.54
N GLY A 34 5.89 -30.70 -20.07
CA GLY A 34 6.96 -31.23 -20.91
C GLY A 34 7.65 -30.18 -21.80
N THR A 35 7.21 -28.92 -21.74
CA THR A 35 7.70 -27.84 -22.59
C THR A 35 8.55 -26.85 -21.80
N ALA A 36 9.81 -26.67 -22.21
CA ALA A 36 10.70 -25.69 -21.61
C ALA A 36 10.27 -24.26 -22.00
N VAL A 37 9.66 -23.53 -21.06
CA VAL A 37 9.32 -22.11 -21.26
C VAL A 37 10.40 -21.23 -20.62
N PRO A 38 11.05 -20.32 -21.38
CA PRO A 38 12.08 -19.44 -20.85
C PRO A 38 11.57 -18.56 -19.70
N ARG A 39 12.44 -18.27 -18.74
CA ARG A 39 12.13 -17.42 -17.58
C ARG A 39 11.61 -16.04 -17.99
N GLN A 40 12.19 -15.47 -19.05
CA GLN A 40 11.80 -14.15 -19.57
C GLN A 40 10.36 -14.15 -20.08
N THR A 41 9.95 -15.24 -20.72
CA THR A 41 8.59 -15.44 -21.21
C THR A 41 7.60 -15.60 -20.06
N VAL A 42 7.95 -16.39 -19.03
CA VAL A 42 7.15 -16.53 -17.81
C VAL A 42 6.98 -15.18 -17.11
N TYR A 43 8.07 -14.43 -16.93
CA TYR A 43 8.04 -13.09 -16.35
C TYR A 43 7.09 -12.17 -17.11
N SER A 44 7.23 -12.09 -18.44
CA SER A 44 6.39 -11.24 -19.29
C SER A 44 4.91 -11.63 -19.21
N ARG A 45 4.60 -12.93 -19.18
CA ARG A 45 3.23 -13.45 -19.07
C ARG A 45 2.61 -13.14 -17.71
N LEU A 46 3.37 -13.25 -16.63
CA LEU A 46 2.89 -12.93 -15.28
C LEU A 46 2.73 -11.42 -15.07
N ASN A 47 3.66 -10.61 -15.59
CA ASN A 47 3.58 -9.16 -15.54
C ASN A 47 2.35 -8.64 -16.30
N LYS A 48 2.09 -9.18 -17.51
CA LYS A 48 0.90 -8.85 -18.31
C LYS A 48 -0.42 -9.13 -17.58
N LYS A 49 -0.43 -10.09 -16.64
CA LYS A 49 -1.59 -10.45 -15.83
C LYS A 49 -1.59 -9.81 -14.43
N GLY A 50 -0.59 -9.00 -14.09
CA GLY A 50 -0.46 -8.36 -12.76
C GLY A 50 -0.09 -9.32 -11.63
N PHE A 51 0.38 -10.53 -11.93
CA PHE A 51 0.77 -11.50 -10.91
C PHE A 51 2.21 -11.33 -10.43
N TYR A 52 3.03 -10.60 -11.17
CA TYR A 52 4.45 -10.39 -10.88
C TYR A 52 4.80 -8.92 -11.00
N ASP A 53 4.14 -8.12 -10.19
CA ASP A 53 4.61 -6.78 -9.92
C ASP A 53 5.77 -6.89 -8.93
N ARG A 54 6.91 -6.23 -9.18
CA ARG A 54 8.09 -6.23 -8.28
C ARG A 54 7.75 -5.41 -7.03
N ASN A 55 6.78 -5.86 -6.27
CA ASN A 55 6.34 -5.17 -5.08
C ASN A 55 7.34 -5.53 -3.98
N SER A 56 8.14 -4.55 -3.55
CA SER A 56 9.01 -4.65 -2.38
C SER A 56 8.14 -4.62 -1.11
N TRP A 57 7.32 -5.65 -0.93
CA TRP A 57 6.57 -5.86 0.30
C TRP A 57 7.52 -6.40 1.36
N VAL A 58 8.24 -5.48 2.00
CA VAL A 58 8.94 -5.79 3.24
C VAL A 58 7.88 -5.81 4.33
N TYR A 59 7.54 -7.01 4.80
CA TYR A 59 6.73 -7.16 6.01
C TYR A 59 7.58 -6.70 7.20
N VAL A 60 7.38 -5.45 7.62
CA VAL A 60 8.00 -4.92 8.82
C VAL A 60 7.14 -5.31 10.01
N SER A 61 7.73 -5.93 11.03
CA SER A 61 7.06 -6.16 12.30
C SER A 61 6.67 -4.82 12.92
N LEU A 62 5.38 -4.64 13.20
CA LEU A 62 4.90 -3.44 13.88
C LEU A 62 5.25 -3.55 15.37
N SER A 63 5.91 -2.53 15.92
CA SER A 63 6.11 -2.39 17.36
C SER A 63 4.76 -2.27 18.08
N SER A 64 4.73 -2.56 19.38
CA SER A 64 3.51 -2.45 20.22
C SER A 64 2.90 -1.05 20.13
N GLN A 65 3.72 0.00 20.22
CA GLN A 65 3.30 1.40 20.11
C GLN A 65 2.61 1.70 18.77
N LYS A 66 3.11 1.15 17.66
CA LYS A 66 2.51 1.38 16.33
C LYS A 66 1.17 0.66 16.20
N LYS A 67 1.03 -0.54 16.80
CA LYS A 67 -0.23 -1.27 16.87
C LYS A 67 -1.27 -0.51 17.70
N GLU A 68 -0.88 0.03 18.85
CA GLU A 68 -1.75 0.86 19.70
C GLU A 68 -2.25 2.11 18.98
N ARG A 69 -1.38 2.81 18.26
CA ARG A 69 -1.78 3.98 17.45
C ARG A 69 -2.79 3.61 16.37
N ILE A 70 -2.58 2.49 15.66
CA ILE A 70 -3.54 2.02 14.64
C ILE A 70 -4.88 1.67 15.28
N ALA A 71 -4.87 0.99 16.43
CA ALA A 71 -6.09 0.65 17.16
C ALA A 71 -6.84 1.90 17.63
N LEU A 72 -6.12 2.92 18.10
CA LEU A 72 -6.70 4.21 18.50
C LEU A 72 -7.34 4.94 17.31
N ILE A 73 -6.63 5.01 16.17
CA ILE A 73 -7.15 5.62 14.94
C ILE A 73 -8.41 4.88 14.48
N ALA A 74 -8.36 3.55 14.41
CA ALA A 74 -9.50 2.74 14.01
C ALA A 74 -10.70 2.93 14.96
N LYS A 75 -10.44 3.06 16.26
CA LYS A 75 -11.47 3.40 17.25
C LYS A 75 -12.10 4.75 16.93
N ASN A 76 -11.31 5.81 16.73
CA ASN A 76 -11.82 7.16 16.44
C ASN A 76 -12.67 7.20 15.17
N ILE A 77 -12.21 6.52 14.10
CA ILE A 77 -12.96 6.36 12.85
C ILE A 77 -14.29 5.65 13.11
N ARG A 78 -14.27 4.53 13.85
CA ARG A 78 -15.47 3.73 14.14
C ARG A 78 -16.47 4.48 15.02
N THR A 79 -15.98 5.22 16.01
CA THR A 79 -16.84 5.95 16.96
C THR A 79 -17.29 7.29 16.38
N GLY A 80 -16.85 7.68 15.18
CA GLY A 80 -17.16 8.98 14.59
C GLY A 80 -16.63 10.16 15.41
N VAL A 81 -15.68 9.91 16.30
CA VAL A 81 -15.02 10.94 17.14
C VAL A 81 -13.92 11.55 16.29
N ASN A 82 -14.34 12.19 15.18
CA ASN A 82 -13.52 13.11 14.43
C ASN A 82 -13.78 14.51 14.98
N THR A 83 -13.72 14.63 16.31
CA THR A 83 -14.02 15.87 17.02
C THR A 83 -13.03 16.93 16.56
N ILE A 84 -13.55 18.14 16.33
CA ILE A 84 -12.71 19.34 16.19
C ILE A 84 -11.68 19.29 17.32
N VAL A 85 -10.41 19.11 16.97
CA VAL A 85 -9.33 19.02 17.95
C VAL A 85 -9.11 20.44 18.46
N LEU A 86 -9.75 20.76 19.59
CA LEU A 86 -9.44 21.98 20.33
C LEU A 86 -8.08 21.76 20.99
N PHE A 87 -7.04 22.35 20.42
CA PHE A 87 -5.75 22.42 21.09
C PHE A 87 -5.89 23.34 22.30
N THR A 88 -5.90 22.75 23.50
CA THR A 88 -5.94 23.49 24.78
C THR A 88 -4.55 23.82 25.30
N ASP A 89 -3.51 23.20 24.74
CA ASP A 89 -2.12 23.59 24.98
C ASP A 89 -1.82 24.84 24.16
N GLU A 90 -1.15 25.83 24.77
CA GLU A 90 -0.70 27.01 24.04
C GLU A 90 0.12 26.55 22.83
N SER A 91 -0.41 26.82 21.64
CA SER A 91 0.22 26.47 20.39
C SER A 91 1.63 27.06 20.34
N ARG A 92 2.65 26.21 20.56
CA ARG A 92 4.08 26.56 20.49
C ARG A 92 4.57 26.88 19.08
N PHE A 93 3.67 26.93 18.09
CA PHE A 93 3.98 27.44 16.77
C PHE A 93 4.09 28.96 16.84
N SER A 94 5.31 29.46 17.08
CA SER A 94 5.63 30.85 16.78
C SER A 94 5.69 31.02 15.26
N PHE A 95 4.68 31.69 14.70
CA PHE A 95 4.80 32.20 13.35
C PHE A 95 5.73 33.41 13.40
N THR A 96 6.99 33.27 13.02
CA THR A 96 7.88 34.43 12.75
C THR A 96 7.51 35.01 11.39
N GLY A 97 6.26 35.42 11.24
CA GLY A 97 5.83 36.31 10.18
C GLY A 97 5.88 37.72 10.71
N ASP A 98 6.87 38.46 10.24
CA ASP A 98 7.03 39.88 10.49
C ASP A 98 5.78 40.62 9.98
N SER A 99 4.87 40.98 10.89
CA SER A 99 3.73 41.84 10.60
C SER A 99 3.31 42.51 11.89
N THR A 100 3.84 43.71 12.08
CA THR A 100 3.51 44.65 13.13
C THR A 100 2.00 44.95 13.09
N SER A 101 1.22 44.39 14.03
CA SER A 101 0.07 45.05 14.70
C SER A 101 -0.92 44.06 15.31
N GLY A 102 -1.17 44.23 16.62
CA GLY A 102 -2.49 44.14 17.24
C GLY A 102 -3.29 42.83 17.15
N VAL A 103 -3.31 42.11 18.28
CA VAL A 103 -4.31 41.12 18.74
C VAL A 103 -5.63 41.14 17.95
N ARG A 104 -5.92 40.06 17.21
CA ARG A 104 -7.29 39.61 16.93
C ARG A 104 -7.34 38.09 16.94
N ASN A 105 -8.07 37.53 17.90
CA ASN A 105 -8.55 36.16 17.88
C ASN A 105 -9.44 35.99 16.64
N THR A 106 -8.94 35.35 15.59
CA THR A 106 -9.76 34.95 14.45
C THR A 106 -9.92 33.45 14.46
N ASN A 107 -11.16 33.00 14.69
CA ASN A 107 -11.63 31.65 14.46
C ASN A 107 -11.12 31.14 13.10
N LEU A 108 -10.20 30.18 13.11
CA LEU A 108 -9.77 29.49 11.89
C LEU A 108 -10.87 28.49 11.49
N SER A 109 -11.90 29.01 10.85
CA SER A 109 -12.91 28.24 10.14
C SER A 109 -12.30 27.76 8.82
N PHE A 110 -11.89 26.49 8.76
CA PHE A 110 -11.57 25.86 7.48
C PHE A 110 -12.89 25.53 6.77
N LYS A 111 -13.34 26.44 5.91
CA LYS A 111 -14.40 26.16 4.95
C LYS A 111 -13.85 25.19 3.90
N HIS A 112 -14.43 23.99 3.84
CA HIS A 112 -14.26 23.11 2.69
C HIS A 112 -14.97 23.72 1.49
N TYR A 113 -14.22 24.03 0.44
CA TYR A 113 -14.77 24.33 -0.89
C TYR A 113 -14.74 23.07 -1.75
N GLY A 114 -15.91 22.67 -2.26
CA GLY A 114 -16.12 21.77 -3.40
C GLY A 114 -15.95 20.28 -3.11
N THR A 115 -16.76 19.38 -3.68
CA THR A 115 -17.70 19.48 -4.81
C THR A 115 -19.16 19.31 -4.42
#